data_AF-A0A821X6G1-F1
#
_entry.id   AF-A0A821X6G1-F1
#
_cell.length_a   1.000
_cell.length_b   1.000
_cell.length_c   1.000
_cell.angle_alpha   90.00
_cell.angle_beta   90.00
_cell.angle_gamma   90.00
#
_symmetry.space_group_name_H-M   'P 1'
#
loop_
_entity.id
_entity.type
_entity.pdbx_description
1 polymer ?
#
loop_
_entity_poly.entity_id
_entity_poly.type
_entity_poly.pdbx_seq_one_letter_code
_entity_poly.pdbx_strand_id
1 'polypeptide(L)'
;MSDRDSSARRRRRMKVDQQVASPRGSAVVQRNFVDADVTPEKVSKGTPLEDIIKKYDQPPNNEDMERVDKNSHALMILPFKFDPSLPNVEPGPINYEMGYSDRWEKNYVRMPCSLYYTFKNNQPVWLTIREDLGQLKKKCDAKLATFQDLKATIMRCAGNNYDTYCLEVLITRMYAPEEHIHFMSTVLSNICDLALNVNIFCSRSPPLLLAGNNHSVTMSQRQAASLLACAFFSLFPYRSEHEPTEEYKKFQDPNFIKYKNLIF
;
A
#
# COMPACT_ATOMS: atom_id res chain seq x y z
N MET A 1 75.77 -11.14 -28.72
CA MET A 1 76.12 -12.07 -29.82
C MET A 1 75.07 -13.17 -29.84
N SER A 2 74.44 -13.40 -31.00
CA SER A 2 73.62 -14.56 -31.44
C SER A 2 72.44 -15.01 -30.54
N ASP A 3 71.29 -15.47 -31.00
CA ASP A 3 70.63 -15.69 -32.29
C ASP A 3 69.18 -16.17 -31.93
N ARG A 4 68.19 -15.90 -32.80
CA ARG A 4 67.01 -16.74 -33.21
C ARG A 4 66.13 -17.39 -32.11
N ASP A 5 64.79 -17.42 -32.20
CA ASP A 5 64.01 -17.96 -33.32
C ASP A 5 62.48 -17.64 -33.22
N SER A 6 61.90 -17.31 -34.39
CA SER A 6 60.58 -17.55 -35.01
C SER A 6 59.41 -18.17 -34.21
N SER A 7 58.12 -17.83 -34.38
CA SER A 7 57.30 -17.79 -35.62
C SER A 7 55.92 -17.12 -35.33
N ALA A 8 55.45 -16.12 -36.10
CA ALA A 8 54.57 -16.16 -37.30
C ALA A 8 53.06 -16.44 -37.00
N ARG A 9 52.01 -15.81 -37.57
CA ARG A 9 51.73 -15.09 -38.84
C ARG A 9 50.59 -14.07 -38.59
N ARG A 10 50.72 -12.77 -38.91
CA ARG A 10 50.55 -12.03 -40.19
C ARG A 10 49.11 -11.73 -40.64
N ARG A 11 48.67 -10.51 -40.29
CA ARG A 11 47.60 -9.69 -40.89
C ARG A 11 47.83 -9.44 -42.39
N ARG A 12 46.77 -9.11 -43.15
CA ARG A 12 46.77 -7.95 -44.07
C ARG A 12 45.36 -7.62 -44.57
N ARG A 13 45.11 -6.31 -44.70
CA ARG A 13 43.89 -5.61 -45.09
C ARG A 13 44.26 -4.67 -46.26
N MET A 14 43.26 -4.32 -47.09
CA MET A 14 43.18 -3.19 -48.05
C MET A 14 43.89 -3.37 -49.41
N LYS A 15 43.43 -2.84 -50.57
CA LYS A 15 42.31 -1.97 -51.05
C LYS A 15 42.38 -2.02 -52.63
N VAL A 16 41.29 -2.17 -53.40
CA VAL A 16 40.40 -1.17 -54.10
C VAL A 16 40.79 -0.81 -55.56
N ASP A 17 39.74 -0.48 -56.35
CA ASP A 17 39.61 0.15 -57.69
C ASP A 17 39.28 -0.81 -58.86
N GLN A 18 38.38 -0.54 -59.82
CA GLN A 18 37.54 0.62 -60.20
C GLN A 18 36.56 0.16 -61.32
N GLN A 19 35.41 0.84 -61.49
CA GLN A 19 34.93 1.50 -62.74
C GLN A 19 33.41 1.61 -62.85
N VAL A 20 32.98 2.78 -63.31
CA VAL A 20 31.60 3.26 -63.51
C VAL A 20 31.34 3.44 -65.01
N ALA A 21 30.15 3.07 -65.49
CA ALA A 21 29.46 3.73 -66.62
C ALA A 21 27.94 3.39 -66.60
N SER A 22 27.09 4.42 -66.72
CA SER A 22 25.61 4.38 -66.88
C SER A 22 25.25 4.44 -68.38
N PRO A 23 24.02 4.14 -68.92
CA PRO A 23 22.76 4.82 -68.54
C PRO A 23 21.39 4.09 -68.79
N ARG A 24 20.32 4.65 -68.18
CA ARG A 24 18.89 4.77 -68.61
C ARG A 24 18.06 3.55 -69.11
N GLY A 25 16.84 3.41 -68.58
CA GLY A 25 15.66 2.98 -69.35
C GLY A 25 14.70 2.01 -68.65
N SER A 26 13.43 2.43 -68.52
CA SER A 26 12.32 1.81 -67.79
C SER A 26 11.81 0.47 -68.34
N ALA A 27 11.41 -0.44 -67.44
CA ALA A 27 10.31 -1.39 -67.69
C ALA A 27 9.64 -1.78 -66.36
N VAL A 28 8.37 -1.39 -66.24
CA VAL A 28 7.47 -1.72 -65.13
C VAL A 28 7.17 -3.22 -65.16
N VAL A 29 7.52 -3.94 -64.10
CA VAL A 29 6.97 -5.27 -63.83
C VAL A 29 5.98 -5.12 -62.70
N GLN A 30 4.69 -5.04 -63.05
CA GLN A 30 3.60 -5.21 -62.10
C GLN A 30 3.71 -6.62 -61.52
N ARG A 31 4.21 -6.72 -60.29
CA ARG A 31 3.96 -7.87 -59.44
C ARG A 31 2.74 -7.53 -58.60
N ASN A 32 1.61 -8.14 -58.96
CA ASN A 32 0.44 -8.20 -58.12
C ASN A 32 0.84 -8.89 -56.81
N PHE A 33 1.06 -8.11 -55.76
CA PHE A 33 1.06 -8.63 -54.41
C PHE A 33 -0.40 -8.98 -54.10
N VAL A 34 -0.69 -10.27 -54.09
CA VAL A 34 -1.88 -10.79 -53.42
C VAL A 34 -1.65 -10.52 -51.95
N ASP A 35 -2.46 -9.65 -51.35
CA ASP A 35 -2.48 -9.43 -49.91
C ASP A 35 -2.73 -10.79 -49.26
N ALA A 36 -1.68 -11.36 -48.66
CA ALA A 36 -1.83 -12.47 -47.74
C ALA A 36 -2.55 -11.90 -46.53
N ASP A 37 -3.84 -12.23 -46.45
CA ASP A 37 -4.79 -11.95 -45.38
C ASP A 37 -4.14 -12.21 -44.01
N VAL A 38 -3.59 -11.16 -43.39
CA VAL A 38 -3.08 -11.22 -42.01
C VAL A 38 -4.31 -11.18 -41.11
N THR A 39 -4.93 -12.35 -40.90
CA THR A 39 -5.94 -12.50 -39.85
C THR A 39 -5.29 -12.11 -38.52
N PRO A 40 -5.86 -11.18 -37.74
CA PRO A 40 -5.29 -10.80 -36.45
C PRO A 40 -5.29 -12.05 -35.56
N GLU A 41 -4.12 -12.42 -35.04
CA GLU A 41 -4.01 -13.47 -34.03
C GLU A 41 -5.05 -13.20 -32.93
N LYS A 42 -5.88 -14.21 -32.64
CA LYS A 42 -6.89 -14.13 -31.57
C LYS A 42 -6.19 -13.76 -30.25
N VAL A 43 -6.49 -12.56 -29.75
CA VAL A 43 -5.93 -11.94 -28.53
C VAL A 43 -6.21 -12.77 -27.26
N SER A 44 -7.15 -13.71 -27.30
CA SER A 44 -7.38 -14.68 -26.22
C SER A 44 -7.85 -16.03 -26.77
N LYS A 45 -7.56 -17.10 -26.02
CA LYS A 45 -8.04 -18.47 -26.26
C LYS A 45 -8.92 -18.90 -25.08
N GLY A 46 -9.89 -19.78 -25.35
CA GLY A 46 -10.81 -20.31 -24.34
C GLY A 46 -12.18 -19.64 -24.36
N THR A 47 -12.98 -19.88 -23.33
CA THR A 47 -14.31 -19.28 -23.18
C THR A 47 -14.19 -17.76 -23.06
N PRO A 48 -14.94 -16.97 -23.85
CA PRO A 48 -14.98 -15.52 -23.72
C PRO A 48 -15.33 -15.10 -22.28
N LEU A 49 -14.65 -14.06 -21.77
CA LEU A 49 -14.89 -13.52 -20.44
C LEU A 49 -16.36 -13.11 -20.25
N GLU A 50 -17.00 -12.58 -21.29
CA GLU A 50 -18.40 -12.20 -21.30
C GLU A 50 -19.35 -13.36 -21.00
N ASP A 51 -19.03 -14.56 -21.49
CA ASP A 51 -19.84 -15.76 -21.27
C ASP A 51 -19.67 -16.31 -19.85
N ILE A 52 -18.49 -16.09 -19.25
CA ILE A 52 -18.24 -16.40 -17.84
C ILE A 52 -19.01 -15.41 -16.95
N ILE A 53 -18.95 -14.12 -17.24
CA ILE A 53 -19.71 -13.08 -16.52
C ILE A 53 -21.20 -13.38 -16.61
N LYS A 54 -21.77 -13.61 -17.80
CA LYS A 54 -23.19 -13.97 -17.94
C LYS A 54 -23.60 -15.21 -17.15
N LYS A 55 -22.68 -16.16 -16.94
CA LYS A 55 -22.94 -17.39 -16.19
C LYS A 55 -22.90 -17.19 -14.67
N TYR A 56 -22.06 -16.29 -14.16
CA TYR A 56 -21.76 -16.17 -12.72
C TYR A 56 -22.11 -14.80 -12.11
N ASP A 57 -22.38 -13.78 -12.92
CA ASP A 57 -22.77 -12.42 -12.51
C ASP A 57 -24.29 -12.32 -12.33
N GLN A 58 -24.87 -13.30 -11.66
CA GLN A 58 -26.19 -13.13 -11.08
C GLN A 58 -25.98 -12.36 -9.77
N PRO A 59 -26.68 -11.24 -9.54
CA PRO A 59 -26.61 -10.57 -8.25
C PRO A 59 -26.97 -11.59 -7.16
N PRO A 60 -26.20 -11.69 -6.06
CA PRO A 60 -26.49 -12.65 -5.01
C PRO A 60 -27.94 -12.46 -4.57
N ASN A 61 -28.70 -13.56 -4.45
CA ASN A 61 -30.06 -13.44 -3.95
C ASN A 61 -29.96 -12.85 -2.54
N ASN A 62 -30.84 -11.90 -2.20
CA ASN A 62 -30.83 -11.30 -0.85
C ASN A 62 -31.04 -12.36 0.27
N GLU A 63 -31.52 -13.56 -0.07
CA GLU A 63 -31.61 -14.73 0.80
C GLU A 63 -30.25 -15.37 1.12
N ASP A 64 -29.23 -15.20 0.26
CA ASP A 64 -27.85 -15.69 0.46
C ASP A 64 -27.04 -14.82 1.43
N MET A 65 -27.50 -13.59 1.71
CA MET A 65 -26.95 -12.75 2.77
C MET A 65 -27.63 -13.10 4.09
N GLU A 66 -27.41 -14.32 4.57
CA GLU A 66 -27.92 -14.77 5.86
C GLU A 66 -27.47 -13.86 7.02
N ARG A 67 -28.23 -13.90 8.13
CA ARG A 67 -27.85 -13.22 9.37
C ARG A 67 -26.44 -13.65 9.78
N VAL A 68 -25.55 -12.68 9.82
CA VAL A 68 -24.17 -12.83 10.25
C VAL A 68 -24.11 -13.55 11.60
N ASP A 69 -23.54 -14.76 11.61
CA ASP A 69 -23.25 -15.49 12.84
C ASP A 69 -22.18 -14.73 13.63
N LYS A 70 -22.59 -14.18 14.78
CA LYS A 70 -21.71 -13.37 15.63
C LYS A 70 -20.53 -14.17 16.21
N ASN A 71 -20.57 -15.50 16.18
CA ASN A 71 -19.50 -16.34 16.68
C ASN A 71 -18.41 -16.59 15.62
N SER A 72 -18.78 -16.60 14.34
CA SER A 72 -17.87 -16.82 13.21
C SER A 72 -17.57 -15.53 12.41
N HIS A 73 -18.19 -14.41 12.76
CA HIS A 73 -18.01 -13.15 12.05
C HIS A 73 -18.05 -11.93 12.98
N ALA A 74 -16.93 -11.21 13.03
CA ALA A 74 -16.83 -9.93 13.71
C ALA A 74 -17.32 -8.76 12.83
N LEU A 75 -18.41 -8.12 13.26
CA LEU A 75 -18.87 -6.86 12.69
C LEU A 75 -18.26 -5.68 13.46
N MET A 76 -17.35 -4.96 12.81
CA MET A 76 -16.69 -3.76 13.36
C MET A 76 -17.54 -2.51 13.14
N ILE A 77 -18.44 -2.55 12.17
CA ILE A 77 -19.50 -1.55 12.01
C ILE A 77 -20.66 -1.92 12.93
N LEU A 78 -21.26 -0.92 13.59
CA LEU A 78 -22.60 -1.15 14.15
C LEU A 78 -23.52 -1.55 12.99
N PRO A 79 -24.42 -2.53 13.18
CA PRO A 79 -25.30 -2.98 12.11
C PRO A 79 -26.05 -1.76 11.57
N PHE A 80 -25.71 -1.38 10.34
CA PHE A 80 -26.42 -0.36 9.59
C PHE A 80 -27.86 -0.81 9.51
N LYS A 81 -28.80 0.00 9.99
CA LYS A 81 -30.19 -0.16 9.56
C LYS A 81 -30.23 0.32 8.12
N PHE A 82 -30.11 -0.62 7.19
CA PHE A 82 -30.32 -0.34 5.78
C PHE A 82 -31.77 0.11 5.59
N ASP A 83 -31.95 1.40 5.33
CA ASP A 83 -33.23 1.97 4.94
C ASP A 83 -33.22 2.16 3.42
N PRO A 84 -33.94 1.33 2.65
CA PRO A 84 -33.98 1.41 1.20
C PRO A 84 -34.64 2.70 0.67
N SER A 85 -35.27 3.51 1.54
CA SER A 85 -35.85 4.81 1.17
C SER A 85 -34.86 5.97 1.21
N LEU A 86 -33.68 5.78 1.82
CA LEU A 86 -32.62 6.77 1.82
C LEU A 86 -31.74 6.58 0.57
N PRO A 87 -31.30 7.65 -0.11
CA PRO A 87 -30.27 7.54 -1.16
C PRO A 87 -29.02 6.86 -0.58
N ASN A 88 -28.05 6.45 -1.40
CA ASN A 88 -26.75 5.89 -0.97
C ASN A 88 -26.00 6.86 -0.04
N VAL A 89 -26.44 6.97 1.21
CA VAL A 89 -25.82 7.72 2.27
C VAL A 89 -24.79 6.77 2.84
N GLU A 90 -23.52 7.18 2.80
CA GLU A 90 -22.47 6.47 3.51
C GLU A 90 -22.96 6.09 4.91
N PRO A 91 -22.64 4.89 5.43
CA PRO A 91 -23.04 4.49 6.77
C PRO A 91 -22.76 5.64 7.73
N GLY A 92 -23.84 6.18 8.30
CA GLY A 92 -23.76 7.30 9.22
C GLY A 92 -22.76 6.98 10.32
N PRO A 93 -22.09 8.00 10.87
CA PRO A 93 -21.04 7.78 11.85
C PRO A 93 -21.52 6.87 12.98
N ILE A 94 -20.70 5.87 13.28
CA ILE A 94 -20.88 4.91 14.36
C ILE A 94 -21.30 5.68 15.62
N ASN A 95 -22.42 5.27 16.24
CA ASN A 95 -22.96 5.90 17.44
C ASN A 95 -21.86 6.05 18.51
N TYR A 96 -21.39 7.29 18.68
CA TYR A 96 -20.26 7.71 19.48
C TYR A 96 -20.44 7.48 21.00
N GLU A 97 -21.64 7.08 21.42
CA GLU A 97 -22.01 6.91 22.83
C GLU A 97 -21.58 5.55 23.41
N MET A 98 -21.26 4.54 22.58
CA MET A 98 -20.61 3.31 23.04
C MET A 98 -19.09 3.51 22.96
N GLY A 99 -18.49 4.00 24.05
CA GLY A 99 -17.05 4.26 24.14
C GLY A 99 -16.14 3.13 23.65
N TYR A 100 -14.89 3.48 23.36
CA TYR A 100 -13.86 2.55 22.89
C TYR A 100 -13.73 1.33 23.84
N SER A 101 -13.95 0.14 23.30
CA SER A 101 -13.79 -1.14 24.00
C SER A 101 -12.43 -1.72 23.63
N ASP A 102 -11.48 -1.50 24.53
CA ASP A 102 -10.11 -1.98 24.36
C ASP A 102 -10.01 -3.50 24.60
N ARG A 103 -9.22 -4.18 23.76
CA ARG A 103 -8.91 -5.61 23.88
C ARG A 103 -7.41 -5.81 23.72
N TRP A 104 -6.71 -5.90 24.85
CA TRP A 104 -5.28 -6.15 24.92
C TRP A 104 -4.98 -7.62 25.21
N GLU A 105 -5.47 -8.49 24.33
CA GLU A 105 -5.42 -9.95 24.49
C GLU A 105 -4.86 -10.61 23.22
N LYS A 106 -4.40 -11.86 23.37
CA LYS A 106 -3.68 -12.61 22.32
C LYS A 106 -4.41 -12.78 20.99
N ASN A 107 -5.75 -12.74 21.02
CA ASN A 107 -6.58 -13.02 19.84
C ASN A 107 -7.05 -11.74 19.13
N TYR A 108 -6.57 -10.57 19.56
CA TYR A 108 -6.97 -9.28 19.03
C TYR A 108 -5.77 -8.46 18.59
N VAL A 109 -5.99 -7.57 17.63
CA VAL A 109 -4.99 -6.58 17.26
C VAL A 109 -4.76 -5.67 18.46
N ARG A 110 -3.50 -5.55 18.87
CA ARG A 110 -3.08 -4.56 19.88
C ARG A 110 -3.12 -3.18 19.26
N MET A 111 -4.09 -2.39 19.68
CA MET A 111 -4.35 -1.06 19.12
C MET A 111 -3.39 -0.01 19.71
N PRO A 112 -2.95 0.99 18.91
CA PRO A 112 -2.06 2.05 19.38
C PRO A 112 -2.69 2.94 20.46
N CYS A 113 -4.02 3.03 20.48
CA CYS A 113 -4.79 3.80 21.45
C CYS A 113 -5.11 3.05 22.76
N SER A 114 -4.58 1.84 22.94
CA SER A 114 -4.75 1.07 24.18
C SER A 114 -3.99 1.72 25.33
N LEU A 115 -4.61 1.77 26.52
CA LEU A 115 -3.95 2.22 27.74
C LEU A 115 -2.93 1.22 28.28
N TYR A 116 -2.99 -0.03 27.82
CA TYR A 116 -2.02 -1.08 28.16
C TYR A 116 -0.72 -0.97 27.35
N TYR A 117 -0.71 -0.16 26.28
CA TYR A 117 0.53 0.17 25.59
C TYR A 117 1.26 1.28 26.34
N THR A 118 2.22 0.90 27.19
CA THR A 118 2.92 1.82 28.09
C THR A 118 4.43 1.83 27.87
N PHE A 119 5.05 2.96 28.19
CA PHE A 119 6.51 3.05 28.35
C PHE A 119 6.98 2.33 29.62
N LYS A 120 8.29 2.19 29.81
CA LYS A 120 8.91 1.60 31.01
C LYS A 120 8.50 2.26 32.34
N ASN A 121 8.02 3.51 32.29
CA ASN A 121 7.52 4.27 33.44
C ASN A 121 6.00 4.14 33.64
N ASN A 122 5.35 3.17 33.00
CA ASN A 122 3.90 2.92 33.03
C ASN A 122 3.02 4.06 32.48
N GLN A 123 3.57 5.03 31.75
CA GLN A 123 2.77 6.04 31.06
C GLN A 123 2.24 5.51 29.72
N PRO A 124 0.95 5.72 29.36
CA PRO A 124 0.42 5.32 28.07
C PRO A 124 1.12 6.02 26.91
N VAL A 125 1.66 5.24 25.97
CA VAL A 125 2.35 5.74 24.78
C VAL A 125 1.41 6.60 23.92
N TRP A 126 0.13 6.26 23.93
CA TRP A 126 -0.90 6.97 23.16
C TRP A 126 -0.98 8.47 23.47
N LEU A 127 -0.74 8.88 24.72
CA LEU A 127 -0.81 10.31 25.08
C LEU A 127 0.26 11.12 24.34
N THR A 128 1.48 10.58 24.26
CA THR A 128 2.59 11.19 23.51
C THR A 128 2.31 11.17 22.00
N ILE A 129 1.86 10.04 21.46
CA ILE A 129 1.47 9.93 20.04
C ILE A 129 0.42 10.97 19.66
N ARG A 130 -0.63 11.11 20.49
CA ARG A 130 -1.72 12.06 20.26
C ARG A 130 -1.23 13.51 20.25
N GLU A 131 -0.32 13.85 21.16
CA GLU A 131 0.28 15.17 21.19
C GLU A 131 1.12 15.44 19.94
N ASP A 132 1.99 14.49 19.57
CA ASP A 132 2.88 14.62 18.41
C ASP A 132 2.13 14.72 17.08
N LEU A 133 1.13 13.87 16.87
CA LEU A 133 0.27 13.93 15.69
C LEU A 133 -0.58 15.21 15.69
N GLY A 134 -1.06 15.65 16.86
CA GLY A 134 -1.81 16.89 17.00
C GLY A 134 -0.97 18.12 16.64
N GLN A 135 0.31 18.15 17.04
CA GLN A 135 1.24 19.21 16.66
C GLN A 135 1.55 19.19 15.17
N LEU A 136 1.82 18.00 14.60
CA LEU A 136 2.08 17.86 13.16
C LEU A 136 0.87 18.33 12.35
N LYS A 137 -0.35 17.89 12.72
CA LYS A 137 -1.58 18.31 12.08
C LYS A 137 -1.76 19.83 12.10
N LYS A 138 -1.57 20.48 13.26
CA LYS A 138 -1.63 21.95 13.38
C LYS A 138 -0.67 22.65 12.42
N LYS A 139 0.57 22.12 12.27
CA LYS A 139 1.53 22.65 11.29
C LYS A 139 1.06 22.43 9.85
N CYS A 140 0.44 21.29 9.54
CA CYS A 140 -0.11 21.01 8.21
C CYS A 140 -1.24 22.00 7.87
N ASP A 141 -2.18 22.20 8.79
CA ASP A 141 -3.30 23.14 8.64
C ASP A 141 -2.82 24.59 8.47
N ALA A 142 -1.75 24.97 9.17
CA ALA A 142 -1.09 26.26 9.02
C ALA A 142 -0.22 26.38 7.76
N LYS A 143 -0.07 25.30 6.98
CA LYS A 143 0.85 25.20 5.83
C LYS A 143 2.32 25.46 6.19
N LEU A 144 2.71 25.11 7.40
CA LEU A 144 4.06 25.26 7.95
C LEU A 144 4.79 23.91 8.14
N ALA A 145 4.13 22.79 7.85
CA ALA A 145 4.72 21.47 8.03
C ALA A 145 5.84 21.22 7.02
N THR A 146 6.98 20.78 7.52
CA THR A 146 8.14 20.35 6.73
C THR A 146 8.28 18.84 6.75
N PHE A 147 9.01 18.27 5.79
CA PHE A 147 9.35 16.85 5.83
C PHE A 147 10.09 16.47 7.12
N GLN A 148 10.89 17.38 7.67
CA GLN A 148 11.60 17.15 8.92
C GLN A 148 10.63 17.03 10.11
N ASP A 149 9.52 17.76 10.11
CA ASP A 149 8.47 17.59 11.11
C ASP A 149 7.83 16.21 11.01
N LEU A 150 7.50 15.76 9.79
CA LEU A 150 6.96 14.42 9.54
C LEU A 150 7.92 13.33 10.02
N LYS A 151 9.19 13.42 9.62
CA LYS A 151 10.25 12.48 10.02
C LYS A 151 10.41 12.45 11.54
N ALA A 152 10.45 13.61 12.18
CA ALA A 152 10.60 13.69 13.63
C ALA A 152 9.39 13.09 14.36
N THR A 153 8.17 13.31 13.87
CA THR A 153 6.95 12.68 14.41
C THR A 153 6.99 11.16 14.27
N ILE A 154 7.32 10.63 13.09
CA ILE A 154 7.49 9.17 12.88
C ILE A 154 8.53 8.60 13.86
N MET A 155 9.68 9.24 14.01
CA MET A 155 10.75 8.76 14.89
C MET A 155 10.32 8.77 16.37
N ARG A 156 9.53 9.74 16.81
CA ARG A 156 9.00 9.78 18.19
C ARG A 156 7.93 8.74 18.43
N CYS A 157 7.09 8.45 17.44
CA CYS A 157 6.05 7.42 17.57
C CYS A 157 6.61 6.00 17.49
N ALA A 158 7.53 5.76 16.55
CA ALA A 158 7.97 4.42 16.19
C ALA A 158 9.29 4.02 16.89
N GLY A 159 10.18 4.99 17.15
CA GLY A 159 11.54 4.81 17.66
C GLY A 159 12.62 5.32 16.68
N ASN A 160 13.88 5.38 17.12
CA ASN A 160 14.96 6.03 16.35
C ASN A 160 15.58 5.18 15.23
N ASN A 161 15.16 3.92 15.05
CA ASN A 161 15.84 2.94 14.18
C ASN A 161 15.17 2.72 12.81
N TYR A 162 14.26 3.61 12.41
CA TYR A 162 13.48 3.50 11.18
C TYR A 162 14.15 4.20 10.01
N ASP A 163 13.99 3.63 8.81
CA ASP A 163 14.50 4.22 7.58
C ASP A 163 13.40 5.02 6.86
N THR A 164 13.47 6.34 6.94
CA THR A 164 12.56 7.23 6.21
C THR A 164 13.13 7.66 4.85
N TYR A 165 14.26 7.11 4.39
CA TYR A 165 14.95 7.58 3.19
C TYR A 165 14.07 7.53 1.94
N CYS A 166 13.39 6.42 1.69
CA CYS A 166 12.52 6.29 0.50
C CYS A 166 11.35 7.28 0.54
N LEU A 167 10.77 7.51 1.71
CA LEU A 167 9.69 8.48 1.91
C LEU A 167 10.19 9.92 1.70
N GLU A 168 11.41 10.21 2.19
CA GLU A 168 12.08 11.49 1.98
C GLU A 168 12.32 11.75 0.49
N VAL A 169 12.88 10.78 -0.23
CA VAL A 169 13.11 10.89 -1.68
C VAL A 169 11.80 11.09 -2.44
N LEU A 170 10.76 10.32 -2.13
CA LEU A 170 9.46 10.46 -2.78
C LEU A 170 8.91 11.87 -2.63
N ILE A 171 8.80 12.37 -1.39
CA ILE A 171 8.15 13.65 -1.10
C ILE A 171 9.03 14.83 -1.52
N THR A 172 10.34 14.77 -1.29
CA THR A 172 11.22 15.94 -1.48
C THR A 172 11.86 16.00 -2.86
N ARG A 173 11.94 14.88 -3.59
CA ARG A 173 12.67 14.81 -4.88
C ARG A 173 11.81 14.35 -6.05
N MET A 174 10.80 13.51 -5.82
CA MET A 174 9.98 12.96 -6.91
C MET A 174 8.70 13.73 -7.15
N TYR A 175 8.08 14.26 -6.11
CA TYR A 175 6.88 15.09 -6.25
C TYR A 175 7.19 16.42 -6.91
N ALA A 176 6.29 16.86 -7.79
CA ALA A 176 6.28 18.24 -8.26
C ALA A 176 6.06 19.20 -7.08
N PRO A 177 6.47 20.48 -7.17
CA PRO A 177 6.31 21.44 -6.08
C PRO A 177 4.85 21.56 -5.58
N GLU A 178 3.87 21.50 -6.48
CA GLU A 178 2.46 21.59 -6.15
C GLU A 178 1.97 20.34 -5.41
N GLU A 179 2.41 19.16 -5.85
CA GLU A 179 2.10 17.87 -5.20
C GLU A 179 2.73 17.78 -3.81
N HIS A 180 3.96 18.28 -3.66
CA HIS A 180 4.63 18.38 -2.37
C HIS A 180 3.83 19.25 -1.40
N ILE A 181 3.45 20.46 -1.83
CA ILE A 181 2.68 21.39 -0.99
C ILE A 181 1.34 20.75 -0.63
N HIS A 182 0.62 20.20 -1.62
CA HIS A 182 -0.66 19.55 -1.40
C HIS A 182 -0.55 18.37 -0.43
N PHE A 183 0.48 17.54 -0.59
CA PHE A 183 0.74 16.42 0.31
C PHE A 183 0.98 16.92 1.74
N MET A 184 1.89 17.87 1.93
CA MET A 184 2.28 18.35 3.26
C MET A 184 1.19 19.14 3.98
N SER A 185 0.35 19.90 3.26
CA SER A 185 -0.71 20.70 3.90
C SER A 185 -2.04 19.97 4.04
N THR A 186 -2.42 19.16 3.05
CA THR A 186 -3.79 18.62 2.95
C THR A 186 -3.81 17.12 3.20
N VAL A 187 -3.07 16.35 2.40
CA VAL A 187 -3.08 14.87 2.51
C VAL A 187 -2.57 14.45 3.89
N LEU A 188 -1.43 14.98 4.32
CA LEU A 188 -0.84 14.67 5.61
C LEU A 188 -1.71 15.10 6.78
N SER A 189 -2.38 16.26 6.70
CA SER A 189 -3.34 16.69 7.74
C SER A 189 -4.49 15.69 7.90
N ASN A 190 -5.05 15.23 6.77
CA ASN A 190 -6.13 14.24 6.78
C ASN A 190 -5.66 12.86 7.30
N ILE A 191 -4.44 12.45 6.99
CA ILE A 191 -3.85 11.21 7.55
C ILE A 191 -3.67 11.36 9.07
N CYS A 192 -3.21 12.51 9.56
CA CYS A 192 -3.15 12.80 10.99
C CYS A 192 -4.54 12.71 11.65
N ASP A 193 -5.57 13.28 11.03
CA ASP A 193 -6.95 13.19 11.53
C ASP A 193 -7.46 11.76 11.63
N LEU A 194 -7.20 10.95 10.60
CA LEU A 194 -7.58 9.54 10.59
C LEU A 194 -6.89 8.75 11.71
N ALA A 195 -5.60 9.01 11.95
CA ALA A 195 -4.84 8.34 13.01
C ALA A 195 -5.27 8.82 14.41
N LEU A 196 -5.43 10.13 14.61
CA LEU A 196 -5.83 10.72 15.90
C LEU A 196 -7.19 10.22 16.40
N ASN A 197 -8.10 9.94 15.47
CA ASN A 197 -9.47 9.50 15.76
C ASN A 197 -9.64 7.98 15.64
N VAL A 198 -8.56 7.19 15.69
CA VAL A 198 -8.64 5.72 15.55
C VAL A 198 -9.52 5.06 16.61
N ASN A 199 -9.49 5.55 17.86
CA ASN A 199 -10.36 5.05 18.93
C ASN A 199 -11.85 5.38 18.70
N ILE A 200 -12.12 6.41 17.89
CA ILE A 200 -13.47 6.83 17.52
C ILE A 200 -13.99 5.98 16.37
N PHE A 201 -13.18 5.80 15.33
CA PHE A 201 -13.58 5.03 14.14
C PHE A 201 -13.56 3.52 14.39
N CYS A 202 -12.52 3.04 15.06
CA CYS A 202 -12.35 1.65 15.46
C CYS A 202 -12.65 1.52 16.95
N SER A 203 -13.94 1.52 17.31
CA SER A 203 -14.40 1.44 18.70
C SER A 203 -14.15 0.08 19.38
N ARG A 204 -13.60 -0.90 18.65
CA ARG A 204 -13.19 -2.22 19.15
C ARG A 204 -11.91 -2.65 18.44
N SER A 205 -11.08 -3.46 19.09
CA SER A 205 -9.94 -4.10 18.41
C SER A 205 -10.40 -5.14 17.39
N PRO A 206 -9.89 -5.13 16.14
CA PRO A 206 -10.11 -6.22 15.21
C PRO A 206 -9.60 -7.57 15.77
N PRO A 207 -10.32 -8.69 15.58
CA PRO A 207 -9.80 -10.00 15.93
C PRO A 207 -8.69 -10.42 14.95
N LEU A 208 -7.76 -11.24 15.42
CA LEU A 208 -6.74 -11.86 14.57
C LEU A 208 -7.33 -13.06 13.84
N LEU A 209 -7.12 -13.12 12.52
CA LEU A 209 -7.46 -14.28 11.70
C LEU A 209 -6.37 -15.34 11.84
N LEU A 210 -6.57 -16.26 12.78
CA LEU A 210 -5.62 -17.31 13.13
C LEU A 210 -5.77 -18.54 12.20
N ALA A 211 -4.65 -19.21 11.93
CA ALA A 211 -4.65 -20.45 11.16
C ALA A 211 -5.56 -21.52 11.79
N GLY A 212 -6.33 -22.21 10.95
CA GLY A 212 -7.28 -23.25 11.39
C GLY A 212 -8.65 -22.73 11.81
N ASN A 213 -8.87 -21.41 11.80
CA ASN A 213 -10.16 -20.81 12.13
C ASN A 213 -10.85 -20.27 10.86
N ASN A 214 -12.12 -20.61 10.67
CA ASN A 214 -12.98 -19.95 9.70
C ASN A 214 -13.64 -18.75 10.40
N HIS A 215 -13.12 -17.55 10.14
CA HIS A 215 -13.64 -16.33 10.73
C HIS A 215 -13.61 -15.18 9.73
N SER A 216 -14.64 -14.34 9.79
CA SER A 216 -14.77 -13.16 8.92
C SER A 216 -14.74 -11.87 9.72
N VAL A 217 -14.22 -10.79 9.13
CA VAL A 217 -14.27 -9.46 9.72
C VAL A 217 -14.86 -8.50 8.69
N THR A 218 -15.95 -7.82 9.05
CA THR A 218 -16.49 -6.72 8.24
C THR A 218 -16.22 -5.41 8.94
N MET A 219 -15.61 -4.48 8.21
CA MET A 219 -15.33 -3.11 8.67
C MET A 219 -15.65 -2.11 7.56
N SER A 220 -15.85 -0.84 7.92
CA SER A 220 -16.03 0.22 6.93
C SER A 220 -14.71 0.62 6.28
N GLN A 221 -14.78 1.22 5.09
CA GLN A 221 -13.59 1.79 4.43
C GLN A 221 -12.93 2.88 5.30
N ARG A 222 -13.72 3.63 6.07
CA ARG A 222 -13.22 4.64 7.01
C ARG A 222 -12.44 4.02 8.17
N GLN A 223 -12.89 2.89 8.69
CA GLN A 223 -12.14 2.11 9.69
C GLN A 223 -10.81 1.61 9.12
N ALA A 224 -10.85 1.03 7.92
CA ALA A 224 -9.64 0.59 7.22
C ALA A 224 -8.66 1.76 6.99
N ALA A 225 -9.15 2.91 6.51
CA ALA A 225 -8.34 4.10 6.29
C ALA A 225 -7.69 4.62 7.59
N SER A 226 -8.41 4.58 8.71
CA SER A 226 -7.87 4.95 10.02
C SER A 226 -6.76 3.99 10.48
N LEU A 227 -6.95 2.67 10.30
CA LEU A 227 -5.91 1.68 10.60
C LEU A 227 -4.67 1.86 9.70
N LEU A 228 -4.87 2.15 8.41
CA LEU A 228 -3.77 2.43 7.48
C LEU A 228 -3.03 3.73 7.81
N ALA A 229 -3.74 4.76 8.30
CA ALA A 229 -3.11 5.97 8.81
C ALA A 229 -2.24 5.68 10.04
N CYS A 230 -2.67 4.79 10.94
CA CYS A 230 -1.83 4.31 12.03
C CYS A 230 -0.59 3.55 11.53
N ALA A 231 -0.74 2.71 10.51
CA ALA A 231 0.37 2.01 9.87
C ALA A 231 1.39 2.95 9.21
N PHE A 232 0.92 4.04 8.58
CA PHE A 232 1.77 5.07 7.98
C PHE A 232 2.71 5.71 9.01
N PHE A 233 2.19 6.08 10.19
CA PHE A 233 3.00 6.61 11.30
C PHE A 233 3.70 5.53 12.13
N SER A 234 3.58 4.26 11.74
CA SER A 234 4.17 3.10 12.42
C SER A 234 3.76 2.98 13.89
N LEU A 235 2.46 3.17 14.18
CA LEU A 235 1.94 3.22 15.55
C LEU A 235 1.66 1.84 16.15
N PHE A 236 1.60 0.76 15.35
CA PHE A 236 1.21 -0.55 15.88
C PHE A 236 2.34 -1.15 16.74
N PRO A 237 2.04 -1.49 18.02
CA PRO A 237 3.04 -1.93 18.99
C PRO A 237 3.53 -3.37 18.75
N TYR A 238 4.72 -3.71 19.24
CA TYR A 238 5.33 -5.06 19.23
C TYR A 238 5.45 -5.76 17.87
N ARG A 239 5.23 -5.01 16.78
CA ARG A 239 5.58 -5.41 15.41
C ARG A 239 6.90 -4.79 14.97
N SER A 240 7.36 -3.83 15.76
CA SER A 240 8.56 -3.06 15.58
C SER A 240 9.71 -3.46 16.49
N GLU A 241 9.57 -4.43 17.40
CA GLU A 241 10.72 -4.82 18.21
C GLU A 241 11.67 -5.73 17.39
N HIS A 242 12.97 -5.74 17.71
CA HIS A 242 13.97 -6.56 17.02
C HIS A 242 13.62 -8.06 17.00
N GLU A 243 12.77 -8.50 17.92
CA GLU A 243 12.09 -9.79 17.84
C GLU A 243 10.58 -9.58 18.04
N PRO A 244 9.74 -9.93 17.06
CA PRO A 244 8.31 -10.04 17.29
C PRO A 244 8.11 -11.04 18.42
N THR A 245 7.16 -10.78 19.33
CA THR A 245 6.71 -11.82 20.26
C THR A 245 6.34 -13.07 19.47
N GLU A 246 6.55 -14.28 20.02
CA GLU A 246 6.17 -15.55 19.37
C GLU A 246 4.73 -15.54 18.79
N GLU A 247 3.86 -14.75 19.43
CA GLU A 247 2.49 -14.46 18.99
C GLU A 247 2.42 -13.81 17.59
N TYR A 248 3.30 -12.85 17.30
CA TYR A 248 3.28 -12.05 16.08
C TYR A 248 4.29 -12.46 15.01
N LYS A 249 5.25 -13.36 15.30
CA LYS A 249 6.21 -13.89 14.31
C LYS A 249 5.54 -14.48 13.06
N LYS A 250 4.28 -14.95 13.19
CA LYS A 250 3.51 -15.58 12.12
C LYS A 250 2.72 -14.60 11.24
N PHE A 251 2.76 -13.31 11.56
CA PHE A 251 1.97 -12.28 10.88
C PHE A 251 2.89 -11.23 10.25
N GLN A 252 2.47 -10.67 9.11
CA GLN A 252 3.18 -9.56 8.47
C GLN A 252 3.17 -8.30 9.34
N ASP A 253 4.22 -7.50 9.27
CA ASP A 253 4.29 -6.19 9.92
C ASP A 253 3.30 -5.22 9.25
N PRO A 254 2.31 -4.67 9.97
CA PRO A 254 1.38 -3.70 9.42
C PRO A 254 2.01 -2.33 9.19
N ASN A 255 3.12 -1.99 9.84
CA ASN A 255 3.72 -0.65 9.78
C ASN A 255 4.46 -0.44 8.45
N PHE A 256 4.32 0.76 7.86
CA PHE A 256 4.87 1.03 6.52
C PHE A 256 6.38 1.31 6.52
N ILE A 257 6.88 1.89 7.61
CA ILE A 257 8.28 2.27 7.72
C ILE A 257 9.01 1.15 8.43
N LYS A 258 10.03 0.62 7.77
CA LYS A 258 10.79 -0.52 8.26
C LYS A 258 12.06 -0.10 8.98
N TYR A 259 12.59 -1.02 9.77
CA TYR A 259 13.89 -0.88 10.41
C TYR A 259 15.03 -0.81 9.40
N LYS A 260 16.03 0.03 9.68
CA LYS A 260 17.24 0.21 8.86
C LYS A 260 18.05 -1.08 8.61
N ASN A 261 17.83 -2.14 9.39
CA ASN A 261 18.64 -3.37 9.36
C ASN A 261 17.91 -4.61 8.81
N LEU A 262 16.81 -4.47 8.06
CA LEU A 262 16.27 -5.58 7.27
C LEU A 262 17.09 -5.74 5.98
N ILE A 263 18.31 -6.28 6.14
CA ILE A 263 19.04 -6.89 5.02
C ILE A 263 18.28 -8.18 4.70
N PHE A 264 17.64 -8.24 3.53
CA PHE A 264 17.14 -9.49 2.95
C PHE A 264 18.30 -10.29 2.38
#